data_AF-A7Y7G4-F1
#
_entry.id   AF-A7Y7G4-F1
#
_cell.length_a   1.000
_cell.length_b   1.000
_cell.length_c   1.000
_cell.angle_alpha   90.00
_cell.angle_beta   90.00
_cell.angle_gamma   90.00
#
_symmetry.space_group_name_H-M   'P 1'
#
loop_
_entity.id
_entity.type
_entity.pdbx_description
1 polymer ?
#
loop_
_entity_poly.entity_id
_entity_poly.type
_entity_poly.pdbx_seq_one_letter_code
_entity_poly.pdbx_strand_id
1 'polypeptide(L)'
;TASVFCATWDADKPLSWRSKYGWTAFCGPVGPTGQDSCGKCLLVTNTGTGAKVTVRIVDQCSNGGLDLDVNVFNQIDTNGQGIAQGHLIVNYDFVDCGD
;
A
#
# COMPACT_ATOMS: atom_id res chain seq x y z
N THR A 1 3.98 -17.45 -5.47
CA THR A 1 4.98 -16.40 -5.15
C THR A 1 4.55 -15.14 -5.86
N ALA A 2 4.64 -13.99 -5.20
CA ALA A 2 4.34 -12.70 -5.82
C ALA A 2 5.66 -12.10 -6.34
N SER A 3 5.66 -11.60 -7.58
CA SER A 3 6.84 -10.99 -8.22
C SER A 3 6.87 -9.50 -7.90
N VAL A 4 7.12 -9.16 -6.64
CA VAL A 4 7.11 -7.77 -6.17
C VAL A 4 8.49 -7.13 -6.33
N PHE A 5 8.54 -5.87 -6.74
CA PHE A 5 9.78 -5.14 -7.00
C PHE A 5 10.74 -5.12 -5.80
N CYS A 6 10.21 -4.99 -4.57
CA CYS A 6 11.04 -4.90 -3.37
C CYS A 6 11.64 -6.24 -2.91
N ALA A 7 11.30 -7.37 -3.56
CA ALA A 7 11.79 -8.69 -3.19
C ALA A 7 13.33 -8.78 -3.21
N THR A 8 14.00 -8.01 -4.07
CA THR A 8 15.47 -7.94 -4.13
C THR A 8 16.11 -7.56 -2.80
N TRP A 9 15.42 -6.79 -1.94
CA TRP A 9 15.97 -6.27 -0.68
C TRP A 9 15.22 -6.76 0.56
N ASP A 10 13.92 -7.05 0.44
CA ASP A 10 13.05 -7.28 1.60
C ASP A 10 12.52 -8.73 1.72
N ALA A 11 12.78 -9.61 0.74
CA ALA A 11 12.23 -10.97 0.74
C ALA A 11 12.70 -11.82 1.94
N ASP A 12 13.94 -11.63 2.39
CA ASP A 12 14.55 -12.40 3.47
C ASP A 12 14.21 -11.85 4.86
N LYS A 13 13.45 -10.75 4.97
CA LYS A 13 12.99 -10.25 6.26
C LYS A 13 12.11 -11.29 6.97
N PRO A 14 12.06 -11.28 8.31
CA PRO A 14 11.25 -12.23 9.07
C PRO A 14 9.79 -12.23 8.62
N LEU A 15 9.11 -13.38 8.72
CA LEU A 15 7.70 -13.47 8.38
C LEU A 15 6.86 -12.47 9.17
N SER A 16 7.17 -12.28 10.46
CA SER A 16 6.51 -11.30 11.33
C SER A 16 6.57 -9.88 10.77
N TRP A 17 7.67 -9.50 10.11
CA TRP A 17 7.82 -8.20 9.45
C TRP A 17 7.01 -8.13 8.15
N ARG A 18 7.12 -9.18 7.32
CA ARG A 18 6.46 -9.26 5.99
C ARG A 18 4.94 -9.32 6.10
N SER A 19 4.41 -9.94 7.16
CA SER A 19 2.97 -10.12 7.37
C SER A 19 2.35 -9.10 8.33
N LYS A 20 3.12 -8.12 8.83
CA LYS A 20 2.62 -7.16 9.83
C LYS A 20 1.51 -6.25 9.29
N TYR A 21 1.65 -5.83 8.04
CA TYR A 21 0.73 -4.94 7.36
C TYR A 21 0.33 -5.51 6.00
N GLY A 22 -0.85 -5.11 5.51
CA GLY A 22 -1.26 -5.39 4.15
C GLY A 22 -0.33 -4.73 3.12
N TRP A 23 -0.32 -5.25 1.89
CA TRP A 23 0.66 -4.87 0.88
C TRP A 23 0.12 -3.85 -0.12
N THR A 24 1.02 -3.03 -0.66
CA THR A 24 0.73 -2.13 -1.78
C THR A 24 1.94 -1.92 -2.69
N ALA A 25 1.68 -1.63 -3.96
CA ALA A 25 2.62 -0.94 -4.83
C ALA A 25 2.50 0.58 -4.67
N PHE A 26 3.60 1.33 -4.74
CA PHE A 26 3.59 2.79 -4.63
C PHE A 26 4.30 3.47 -5.80
N CYS A 27 3.61 4.48 -6.35
CA CYS A 27 4.11 5.38 -7.39
C CYS A 27 3.41 6.73 -7.29
N GLY A 28 3.08 7.15 -6.07
CA GLY A 28 2.39 8.39 -5.79
C GLY A 28 3.24 9.62 -6.11
N PRO A 29 2.60 10.79 -6.27
CA PRO A 29 3.28 12.01 -6.72
C PRO A 29 4.22 12.64 -5.68
N VAL A 30 4.14 12.26 -4.40
CA VAL A 30 4.89 12.86 -3.30
C VAL A 30 5.51 11.78 -2.43
N GLY A 31 6.82 11.90 -2.20
CA GLY A 31 7.60 10.96 -1.38
C GLY A 31 8.55 10.09 -2.21
N PRO A 32 9.33 9.22 -1.55
CA PRO A 32 10.26 8.33 -2.22
C PRO A 32 9.51 7.31 -3.08
N THR A 33 10.10 6.92 -4.20
CA THR A 33 9.58 5.90 -5.12
C THR A 33 10.68 4.90 -5.47
N GLY A 34 10.31 3.78 -6.10
CA GLY A 34 11.26 2.74 -6.47
C GLY A 34 11.91 2.09 -5.25
N GLN A 35 13.23 1.94 -5.27
CA GLN A 35 13.94 1.25 -4.19
C GLN A 35 13.81 1.99 -2.83
N ASP A 36 13.78 3.33 -2.86
CA ASP A 36 13.77 4.14 -1.63
C ASP A 36 12.42 4.11 -0.88
N SER A 37 11.37 3.57 -1.50
CA SER A 37 10.08 3.35 -0.86
C SER A 37 9.92 1.93 -0.30
N CYS A 38 10.77 0.98 -0.71
CA CYS A 38 10.66 -0.41 -0.28
C CYS A 38 10.67 -0.56 1.24
N GLY A 39 9.67 -1.29 1.74
CA GLY A 39 9.49 -1.59 3.15
C GLY A 39 8.91 -0.45 3.99
N LYS A 40 8.71 0.75 3.44
CA LYS A 40 8.07 1.87 4.16
C LYS A 40 6.57 1.65 4.33
N CYS A 41 5.98 2.32 5.31
CA CYS A 41 4.56 2.21 5.61
C CYS A 41 3.80 3.49 5.29
N LEU A 42 2.56 3.31 4.82
CA LEU A 42 1.62 4.38 4.54
C LEU A 42 0.36 4.19 5.38
N LEU A 43 -0.13 5.28 5.99
CA LEU A 43 -1.51 5.35 6.47
C LEU A 43 -2.38 5.83 5.30
N VAL A 44 -3.19 4.94 4.74
CA VAL A 44 -4.07 5.23 3.62
C VAL A 44 -5.46 5.53 4.16
N THR A 45 -6.07 6.62 3.69
CA THR A 45 -7.41 7.06 4.09
C THR A 45 -8.31 7.19 2.85
N ASN A 46 -9.40 6.44 2.79
CA ASN A 46 -10.44 6.62 1.79
C ASN A 46 -11.13 7.98 1.99
N THR A 47 -11.08 8.86 1.00
CA THR A 47 -11.61 10.23 1.13
C THR A 47 -13.14 10.26 1.14
N GLY A 48 -13.80 9.25 0.57
CA GLY A 48 -15.26 9.15 0.52
C GLY A 48 -15.90 8.67 1.81
N THR A 49 -15.20 7.81 2.58
CA THR A 49 -15.77 7.18 3.79
C THR A 49 -15.00 7.48 5.08
N GLY A 50 -13.77 8.00 4.96
CA GLY A 50 -12.86 8.19 6.09
C GLY A 50 -12.24 6.91 6.63
N ALA A 51 -12.53 5.74 6.04
CA ALA A 51 -11.92 4.47 6.43
C ALA A 51 -10.41 4.49 6.23
N LYS A 52 -9.66 3.87 7.14
CA LYS A 52 -8.19 3.92 7.15
C LYS A 52 -7.56 2.54 7.29
N VAL A 53 -6.38 2.38 6.70
CA VAL A 53 -5.55 1.18 6.85
C VAL A 53 -4.07 1.55 6.74
N THR A 54 -3.23 0.91 7.56
CA THR A 54 -1.77 1.00 7.41
C THR A 54 -1.29 -0.13 6.51
N VAL A 55 -0.50 0.21 5.50
CA VAL A 55 0.01 -0.72 4.48
C VAL A 55 1.53 -0.60 4.39
N ARG A 56 2.18 -1.66 3.91
CA ARG A 56 3.59 -1.68 3.57
C ARG A 56 3.79 -1.66 2.06
N ILE A 57 4.69 -0.79 1.60
CA ILE A 57 5.11 -0.73 0.22
C ILE A 57 6.04 -1.91 -0.06
N VAL A 58 5.61 -2.79 -0.95
CA VAL A 58 6.39 -3.98 -1.37
C VAL A 58 6.67 -3.97 -2.86
N ASP A 59 6.06 -3.06 -3.61
CA ASP A 59 6.15 -3.01 -5.06
C ASP A 59 6.13 -1.57 -5.59
N GLN A 60 6.42 -1.41 -6.88
CA GLN A 60 6.30 -0.15 -7.61
C GLN A 60 5.19 -0.25 -8.64
N CYS A 61 4.52 0.87 -8.93
CA CYS A 61 3.50 0.95 -9.96
C CYS A 61 3.82 2.04 -10.99
N SER A 62 2.97 2.18 -12.01
CA SER A 62 3.08 3.20 -13.06
C SER A 62 1.78 3.99 -13.31
N ASN A 63 0.79 3.85 -12.42
CA ASN A 63 -0.53 4.49 -12.52
C ASN A 63 -0.65 5.80 -11.71
N GLY A 64 0.42 6.27 -11.08
CA GLY A 64 0.48 7.57 -10.39
C GLY A 64 -0.13 7.58 -8.98
N GLY A 65 -0.26 6.44 -8.31
CA GLY A 65 -0.87 6.35 -6.98
C GLY A 65 -0.42 5.14 -6.17
N LEU A 66 -1.41 4.34 -5.77
CA LEU A 66 -1.22 3.10 -5.03
C LEU A 66 -1.93 1.97 -5.79
N ASP A 67 -1.33 0.78 -5.76
CA ASP A 67 -2.02 -0.46 -6.13
C ASP A 67 -2.13 -1.30 -4.86
N LEU A 68 -3.33 -1.36 -4.27
CA LEU A 68 -3.56 -2.05 -3.02
C LEU A 68 -3.85 -3.53 -3.31
N ASP A 69 -3.29 -4.44 -2.51
CA ASP A 69 -3.77 -5.82 -2.51
C ASP A 69 -5.29 -5.82 -2.25
N VAL A 70 -6.03 -6.71 -2.92
CA VAL A 70 -7.50 -6.72 -2.93
C VAL A 70 -8.09 -6.79 -1.52
N ASN A 71 -7.45 -7.54 -0.61
CA ASN A 71 -7.88 -7.65 0.77
C ASN A 71 -7.74 -6.34 1.54
N VAL A 72 -6.78 -5.49 1.18
CA VAL A 72 -6.56 -4.16 1.75
C VAL A 72 -7.54 -3.16 1.15
N PHE A 73 -7.72 -3.19 -0.18
CA PHE A 73 -8.70 -2.36 -0.87
C PHE A 73 -10.09 -2.53 -0.26
N ASN A 74 -10.54 -3.79 -0.10
CA ASN A 74 -11.84 -4.13 0.45
C ASN A 74 -12.04 -3.68 1.91
N GLN A 75 -10.97 -3.53 2.71
CA GLN A 75 -11.09 -3.02 4.08
C GLN A 75 -11.50 -1.56 4.12
N ILE A 76 -11.08 -0.76 3.13
CA ILE A 76 -11.36 0.68 3.09
C ILE A 76 -12.44 1.06 2.07
N ASP A 77 -12.87 0.16 1.18
CA ASP A 77 -14.05 0.32 0.33
C ASP A 77 -15.38 0.02 1.07
N THR A 78 -15.59 0.70 2.20
CA THR A 78 -16.69 0.38 3.13
C THR A 78 -18.09 0.69 2.61
N ASN A 79 -18.22 1.36 1.46
CA ASN A 79 -19.48 1.65 0.79
C ASN A 79 -19.59 1.01 -0.61
N GLY A 80 -18.62 0.18 -1.01
CA GLY A 80 -18.59 -0.53 -2.29
C GLY A 80 -18.43 0.34 -3.53
N GLN A 81 -18.20 1.64 -3.37
CA GLN A 81 -18.05 2.56 -4.52
C GLN A 81 -16.72 2.36 -5.22
N GLY A 82 -15.68 1.96 -4.49
CA GLY A 82 -14.36 1.68 -5.05
C GLY A 82 -14.41 0.56 -6.08
N ILE A 83 -15.03 -0.57 -5.73
CA ILE A 83 -15.25 -1.68 -6.66
C ILE A 83 -16.11 -1.25 -7.84
N ALA A 84 -17.21 -0.50 -7.59
CA ALA A 84 -18.09 -0.04 -8.65
C ALA A 84 -17.39 0.90 -9.66
N GLN A 85 -16.42 1.69 -9.20
CA GLN A 85 -15.66 2.66 -10.01
C GLN A 85 -14.31 2.12 -10.50
N GLY A 86 -13.91 0.92 -10.04
CA GLY A 86 -12.61 0.32 -10.31
C GLY A 86 -11.42 0.95 -9.59
N HIS A 87 -11.63 1.95 -8.72
CA HIS A 87 -10.58 2.59 -7.94
C HIS A 87 -11.15 3.37 -6.74
N LEU A 88 -10.30 3.71 -5.78
CA LEU A 88 -10.61 4.63 -4.69
C LEU A 88 -9.83 5.93 -4.84
N ILE A 89 -10.41 7.04 -4.40
CA ILE A 89 -9.66 8.27 -4.11
C ILE A 89 -9.22 8.21 -2.65
N VAL A 90 -7.92 8.35 -2.43
CA VAL A 90 -7.30 8.21 -1.12
C VAL A 90 -6.33 9.34 -0.83
N ASN A 91 -6.20 9.68 0.45
CA ASN A 91 -5.03 10.36 0.98
C ASN A 91 -4.05 9.31 1.54
N TYR A 92 -2.76 9.63 1.54
CA TYR A 92 -1.76 8.81 2.22
C TYR A 92 -0.76 9.67 2.98
N ASP A 93 -0.28 9.14 4.09
CA ASP A 93 0.81 9.71 4.89
C ASP A 93 1.88 8.65 5.12
N PHE A 94 3.15 9.00 4.93
CA PHE A 94 4.24 8.13 5.38
C PHE A 94 4.27 8.09 6.91
N VAL A 95 4.26 6.87 7.45
CA VAL A 95 4.24 6.63 8.90
C VAL A 95 5.33 5.64 9.30
N ASP A 96 5.72 5.69 10.57
CA ASP A 96 6.61 4.68 11.14
C ASP A 96 5.90 3.31 11.14
N CYS A 97 6.59 2.28 10.65
CA CYS A 97 6.11 0.91 10.67
C CYS A 97 6.15 0.30 12.08
N GLY A 98 6.94 0.85 13.00
CA GLY A 98 7.15 0.35 14.37
C GLY A 98 7.73 -1.05 14.42
N ASP A 99 8.59 -1.38 13.45
CA ASP A 99 9.20 -2.70 13.23
C ASP A 99 10.33 -3.03 14.20
#